data_AF-C6TNY4-F1
#
_entry.id   AF-C6TNY4-F1
#
_cell.length_a   1.000
_cell.length_b   1.000
_cell.length_c   1.000
_cell.angle_alpha   90.00
_cell.angle_beta   90.00
_cell.angle_gamma   90.00
#
_symmetry.space_group_name_H-M   'P 1'
#
loop_
_entity.id
_entity.type
_entity.pdbx_description
1 polymer ?
#
loop_
_entity_poly.entity_id
_entity_poly.type
_entity_poly.pdbx_seq_one_letter_code
_entity_poly.pdbx_strand_id
1 'polypeptide(L)'
;MATPTCVLYFCVLVFFVSPSLSASNEFPKTGYISLPINIDPTTHQHFTSIGIGTPRHNMNLAIDISGSYLWYDCGGNYNSSSYNPVLWDSPQCPGPEPFQSNCDAGFPFKPGCTNNTCNVALDNPFADFGFGGDLGHDFLFTPQIKLPQTFFSVCSESSRFPQLPILVGLPKGTKGSLGLARQSPFTLQSQISSSFNNVPPKFTLCLP
;
A
#
# COMPACT_ATOMS: atom_id res chain seq x y z
N MET A 1 17.49 -48.48 -50.96
CA MET A 1 17.80 -47.02 -50.98
C MET A 1 16.80 -46.35 -50.05
N ALA A 2 17.31 -45.49 -49.16
CA ALA A 2 16.73 -45.19 -47.84
C ALA A 2 15.35 -44.49 -47.88
N THR A 3 14.47 -44.91 -46.97
CA THR A 3 13.19 -44.30 -46.61
C THR A 3 13.38 -43.16 -45.60
N PRO A 4 12.58 -42.08 -45.64
CA PRO A 4 12.71 -40.99 -44.69
C PRO A 4 11.93 -41.31 -43.40
N THR A 5 12.62 -41.41 -42.28
CA THR A 5 11.99 -41.43 -40.95
C THR A 5 11.66 -40.01 -40.54
N CYS A 6 10.36 -39.68 -40.54
CA CYS A 6 9.82 -38.42 -40.04
C CYS A 6 9.90 -38.42 -38.51
N VAL A 7 10.91 -37.76 -37.95
CA VAL A 7 11.07 -37.59 -36.50
C VAL A 7 10.12 -36.48 -36.06
N LEU A 8 8.94 -36.86 -35.54
CA LEU A 8 8.03 -35.93 -34.87
C LEU A 8 8.65 -35.51 -33.53
N TYR A 9 9.24 -34.31 -33.50
CA TYR A 9 9.65 -33.66 -32.26
C TYR A 9 8.38 -33.17 -31.55
N PHE A 10 7.91 -33.93 -30.57
CA PHE A 10 6.81 -33.51 -29.70
C PHE A 10 7.35 -32.44 -28.73
N CYS A 11 7.33 -31.18 -29.16
CA CYS A 11 7.57 -30.03 -28.27
C CYS A 11 6.45 -29.96 -27.24
N VAL A 12 6.66 -30.57 -26.08
CA VAL A 12 5.81 -30.37 -24.90
C VAL A 12 6.03 -28.94 -24.43
N LEU A 13 5.20 -28.01 -24.91
CA LEU A 13 5.02 -26.69 -24.30
C LEU A 13 4.38 -26.92 -22.93
N VAL A 14 5.20 -27.10 -21.90
CA VAL A 14 4.75 -26.98 -20.51
C VAL A 14 4.44 -25.50 -20.30
N PHE A 15 3.21 -25.10 -20.61
CA PHE A 15 2.66 -23.87 -20.08
C PHE A 15 2.66 -24.01 -18.57
N PHE A 16 3.69 -23.47 -17.91
CA PHE A 16 3.62 -23.12 -16.50
C PHE A 16 2.55 -22.03 -16.40
N VAL A 17 1.29 -22.45 -16.34
CA VAL A 17 0.19 -21.60 -15.88
C VAL A 17 0.46 -21.42 -14.40
N SER A 18 1.31 -20.44 -14.06
CA SER A 18 1.42 -19.96 -12.70
C SER A 18 -0.01 -19.64 -12.27
N PRO A 19 -0.58 -20.32 -11.25
CA PRO A 19 -1.89 -19.94 -10.77
C PRO A 19 -1.78 -18.49 -10.35
N SER A 20 -2.40 -17.57 -11.11
CA SER A 20 -2.53 -16.21 -10.65
C SER A 20 -3.40 -16.29 -9.40
N LEU A 21 -2.81 -16.09 -8.23
CA LEU A 21 -3.57 -15.81 -7.02
C LEU A 21 -4.30 -14.48 -7.27
N SER A 22 -5.46 -14.60 -7.90
CA SER A 22 -6.34 -13.48 -8.15
C SER A 22 -7.00 -13.17 -6.82
N ALA A 23 -6.64 -12.02 -6.27
CA ALA A 23 -7.24 -11.53 -5.04
C ALA A 23 -8.76 -11.36 -5.25
N SER A 24 -9.57 -11.86 -4.33
CA SER A 24 -11.03 -11.84 -4.44
C SER A 24 -11.60 -10.47 -4.09
N ASN A 25 -12.66 -10.04 -4.77
CA ASN A 25 -13.44 -8.86 -4.35
C ASN A 25 -14.43 -9.18 -3.22
N GLU A 26 -14.53 -10.44 -2.79
CA GLU A 26 -15.40 -10.90 -1.71
C GLU A 26 -14.62 -11.18 -0.43
N PHE A 27 -15.25 -10.92 0.73
CA PHE A 27 -14.66 -11.28 2.01
C PHE A 27 -14.49 -12.82 2.14
N PRO A 28 -13.38 -13.33 2.70
CA PRO A 28 -13.13 -14.76 2.74
C PRO A 28 -14.19 -15.52 3.54
N LYS A 29 -14.64 -16.66 3.00
CA LYS A 29 -15.58 -17.57 3.69
C LYS A 29 -15.03 -18.12 5.02
N THR A 30 -13.71 -18.09 5.21
CA THR A 30 -13.05 -18.45 6.47
C THR A 30 -13.40 -17.49 7.62
N GLY A 31 -13.95 -16.31 7.32
CA GLY A 31 -14.35 -15.32 8.32
C GLY A 31 -13.23 -14.37 8.77
N TYR A 32 -12.04 -14.48 8.18
CA TYR A 32 -10.89 -13.63 8.51
C TYR A 32 -9.95 -13.44 7.31
N ILE A 33 -9.23 -12.33 7.34
CA ILE A 33 -8.10 -12.04 6.45
C ILE A 33 -6.81 -12.21 7.25
N SER A 34 -5.85 -12.90 6.67
CA SER A 34 -4.53 -13.14 7.21
C SER A 34 -3.49 -12.39 6.38
N LEU A 35 -2.66 -11.62 7.07
CA LEU A 35 -1.48 -10.98 6.52
C LEU A 35 -0.25 -11.56 7.22
N PRO A 36 0.69 -12.15 6.48
CA PRO A 36 1.94 -12.62 7.07
C PRO A 36 2.72 -11.48 7.73
N ILE A 37 3.31 -11.76 8.88
CA ILE A 37 4.17 -10.84 9.61
C ILE A 37 5.59 -11.40 9.57
N ASN A 38 6.53 -10.58 9.13
CA ASN A 38 7.95 -10.88 9.14
C ASN A 38 8.64 -10.03 10.20
N ILE A 39 9.77 -10.50 10.70
CA ILE A 39 10.65 -9.75 11.60
C ILE A 39 11.94 -9.38 10.85
N ASP A 40 12.35 -8.13 10.94
CA ASP A 40 13.65 -7.70 10.43
C ASP A 40 14.76 -8.05 11.43
N PRO A 41 15.83 -8.77 11.04
CA PRO A 41 16.86 -9.22 11.97
C PRO A 41 17.78 -8.08 12.45
N THR A 42 17.73 -6.90 11.82
CA THR A 42 18.61 -5.77 12.18
C THR A 42 17.89 -4.81 13.12
N THR A 43 16.65 -4.47 12.83
CA THR A 43 15.86 -3.52 13.62
C THR A 43 14.93 -4.19 14.63
N HIS A 44 14.72 -5.51 14.51
CA HIS A 44 13.72 -6.29 15.26
C HIS A 44 12.28 -5.78 15.11
N GLN A 45 12.03 -4.93 14.12
CA GLN A 45 10.70 -4.44 13.83
C GLN A 45 9.94 -5.44 12.96
N HIS A 46 8.62 -5.39 13.07
CA HIS A 46 7.72 -6.25 12.31
C HIS A 46 7.28 -5.54 11.04
N PHE A 47 7.17 -6.28 9.94
CA PHE A 47 6.68 -5.74 8.68
C PHE A 47 5.81 -6.77 7.96
N THR A 48 4.97 -6.28 7.05
CA THR A 48 4.12 -7.11 6.20
C THR A 48 4.21 -6.66 4.75
N SER A 49 3.66 -7.46 3.82
CA SER A 49 3.65 -7.16 2.40
C SER A 49 2.23 -6.98 1.89
N ILE A 50 2.03 -5.89 1.16
CA ILE A 50 0.76 -5.54 0.50
C ILE A 50 1.02 -5.20 -0.97
N GLY A 51 -0.02 -5.29 -1.80
CA GLY A 51 -0.03 -4.69 -3.12
C GLY A 51 -0.90 -3.43 -3.14
N ILE A 52 -0.54 -2.44 -3.95
CA ILE A 52 -1.33 -1.25 -4.18
C ILE A 52 -1.27 -0.82 -5.64
N GLY A 53 -2.33 -0.21 -6.16
CA GLY A 53 -2.29 0.42 -7.48
C GLY A 53 -2.64 -0.45 -8.68
N THR A 54 -2.66 0.20 -9.85
CA THR A 54 -2.79 -0.42 -11.17
C THR A 54 -1.69 0.11 -12.10
N PRO A 55 -0.76 -0.73 -12.58
CA PRO A 55 -0.57 -2.13 -12.22
C PRO A 55 -0.24 -2.31 -10.74
N ARG A 56 -0.42 -3.51 -10.21
CA ARG A 56 -0.17 -3.82 -8.80
C ARG A 56 1.31 -3.64 -8.45
N HIS A 57 1.61 -2.73 -7.53
CA HIS A 57 2.92 -2.52 -6.91
C HIS A 57 2.97 -3.22 -5.55
N ASN A 58 3.81 -4.23 -5.40
CA ASN A 58 4.02 -4.88 -4.11
C ASN A 58 5.09 -4.14 -3.30
N MET A 59 4.84 -3.93 -2.02
CA MET A 59 5.77 -3.27 -1.11
C MET A 59 5.69 -3.86 0.29
N ASN A 60 6.80 -3.75 1.01
CA ASN A 60 6.87 -4.06 2.43
C ASN A 60 6.60 -2.80 3.24
N LEU A 61 5.77 -2.92 4.26
CA LEU A 61 5.44 -1.84 5.19
C LEU A 61 5.72 -2.29 6.61
N ALA A 62 6.39 -1.43 7.39
CA ALA A 62 6.53 -1.64 8.83
C ALA A 62 5.14 -1.66 9.49
N ILE A 63 4.96 -2.45 10.55
CA ILE A 63 3.71 -2.49 11.29
C ILE A 63 3.80 -1.46 12.42
N ASP A 64 2.89 -0.48 12.40
CA ASP A 64 2.81 0.55 13.43
C ASP A 64 1.45 0.48 14.14
N ILE A 65 1.48 0.05 15.40
CA ILE A 65 0.26 -0.12 16.22
C ILE A 65 -0.36 1.24 16.58
N SER A 66 0.44 2.30 16.66
CA SER A 66 0.01 3.67 16.95
C SER A 66 -0.34 4.47 15.70
N GLY A 67 0.02 3.99 14.51
CA GLY A 67 -0.13 4.71 13.26
C GLY A 67 -1.59 4.83 12.80
N SER A 68 -2.01 6.03 12.45
CA SER A 68 -3.38 6.31 11.99
C SER A 68 -3.63 5.98 10.52
N TYR A 69 -2.57 5.80 9.71
CA TYR A 69 -2.66 5.68 8.26
C TYR A 69 -1.79 4.51 7.76
N LEU A 70 -2.21 3.92 6.64
CA LEU A 70 -1.28 3.25 5.74
C LEU A 70 -0.61 4.34 4.89
N TRP A 71 0.70 4.50 5.04
CA TRP A 71 1.47 5.48 4.27
C TRP A 71 2.71 4.85 3.64
N TYR A 72 3.14 5.41 2.51
CA TYR A 72 4.33 4.96 1.81
C TYR A 72 5.03 6.09 1.06
N ASP A 73 6.34 5.94 0.92
CA ASP A 73 7.18 6.72 0.03
C ASP A 73 6.85 6.37 -1.42
N CYS A 74 6.23 7.32 -2.11
CA CYS A 74 5.94 7.23 -3.53
C CYS A 74 6.92 8.02 -4.42
N GLY A 75 7.99 8.55 -3.82
CA GLY A 75 8.97 9.36 -4.52
C GLY A 75 9.72 8.66 -5.66
N GLY A 76 9.88 7.35 -5.54
CA GLY A 76 10.51 6.52 -6.57
C GLY A 76 9.58 6.19 -7.73
N ASN A 77 9.41 4.89 -7.98
CA ASN A 77 8.78 4.37 -9.20
C ASN A 77 7.26 4.11 -9.04
N TYR A 78 6.63 4.67 -8.01
CA TYR A 78 5.20 4.45 -7.82
C TYR A 78 4.41 5.24 -8.88
N ASN A 79 3.75 4.50 -9.76
CA ASN A 79 2.89 5.06 -10.80
C ASN A 79 1.69 4.14 -10.99
N SER A 80 0.50 4.66 -10.69
CA SER A 80 -0.75 3.91 -10.70
C SER A 80 -1.80 4.67 -11.48
N SER A 81 -2.39 4.02 -12.48
CA SER A 81 -3.50 4.57 -13.27
C SER A 81 -4.83 4.58 -12.51
N SER A 82 -4.90 3.90 -11.37
CA SER A 82 -6.07 3.89 -10.49
C SER A 82 -5.92 4.80 -9.26
N TYR A 83 -4.78 5.47 -9.11
CA TYR A 83 -4.62 6.48 -8.07
C TYR A 83 -5.56 7.66 -8.31
N ASN A 84 -6.28 8.07 -7.28
CA ASN A 84 -7.13 9.26 -7.30
C ASN A 84 -6.90 10.09 -6.03
N PRO A 85 -6.33 11.32 -6.14
CA PRO A 85 -6.09 12.15 -4.97
C PRO A 85 -7.40 12.60 -4.32
N VAL A 86 -7.41 12.68 -2.99
CA VAL A 86 -8.53 13.26 -2.25
C VAL A 86 -8.37 14.78 -2.25
N LEU A 87 -9.39 15.52 -2.69
CA LEU A 87 -9.35 16.98 -2.68
C LEU A 87 -9.37 17.52 -1.25
N TRP A 88 -8.67 18.62 -0.98
CA TRP A 88 -8.57 19.21 0.37
C TRP A 88 -9.93 19.64 0.95
N ASP A 89 -10.86 20.07 0.10
CA ASP A 89 -12.21 20.51 0.46
C ASP A 89 -13.22 19.37 0.48
N SER A 90 -12.78 18.13 0.20
CA SER A 90 -13.61 16.95 0.32
C SER A 90 -13.96 16.68 1.78
N PRO A 91 -15.21 16.28 2.10
CA PRO A 91 -15.56 15.83 3.45
C PRO A 91 -14.81 14.56 3.88
N GLN A 92 -14.12 13.89 2.96
CA GLN A 92 -13.25 12.75 3.24
C GLN A 92 -11.87 13.16 3.76
N CYS A 93 -11.49 14.44 3.61
CA CYS A 93 -10.26 14.98 4.18
C CYS A 93 -10.45 15.19 5.69
N PRO A 94 -9.65 14.55 6.56
CA PRO A 94 -9.88 14.61 8.00
C PRO A 94 -9.54 16.00 8.57
N GLY A 95 -10.45 16.64 9.30
CA GLY A 95 -10.17 17.88 10.08
C GLY A 95 -9.64 17.58 11.49
N PRO A 96 -8.86 18.48 12.16
CA PRO A 96 -8.61 19.91 11.89
C PRO A 96 -7.18 20.29 11.43
N GLU A 97 -6.31 19.31 11.13
CA GLU A 97 -4.91 19.54 10.71
C GLU A 97 -4.55 19.24 9.23
N PRO A 98 -5.47 19.05 8.27
CA PRO A 98 -5.06 18.88 6.88
C PRO A 98 -4.70 20.24 6.29
N PHE A 99 -3.64 20.27 5.48
CA PHE A 99 -3.29 21.44 4.69
C PHE A 99 -3.43 21.13 3.21
N GLN A 100 -3.75 22.15 2.43
CA GLN A 100 -3.81 22.02 0.99
C GLN A 100 -2.38 21.84 0.45
N SER A 101 -2.11 20.69 -0.18
CA SER A 101 -0.89 20.49 -0.95
C SER A 101 -1.10 20.85 -2.42
N ASN A 102 -0.04 21.42 -3.00
CA ASN A 102 0.09 21.59 -4.43
C ASN A 102 1.41 20.98 -4.88
N CYS A 103 1.44 20.55 -6.14
CA CYS A 103 2.66 20.05 -6.76
C CYS A 103 3.53 21.25 -7.16
N ASP A 104 4.78 21.27 -6.70
CA ASP A 104 5.68 22.39 -6.97
C ASP A 104 5.97 22.52 -8.46
N ALA A 105 6.18 23.76 -8.93
CA ALA A 105 6.54 24.00 -10.31
C ALA A 105 7.83 23.25 -10.69
N GLY A 106 7.79 22.52 -11.80
CA GLY A 106 8.93 21.73 -12.30
C GLY A 106 8.90 20.26 -11.92
N PHE A 107 7.99 19.81 -11.05
CA PHE A 107 7.75 18.40 -10.80
C PHE A 107 6.63 17.85 -11.71
N PRO A 108 6.77 16.63 -12.24
CA PRO A 108 5.70 16.00 -13.01
C PRO A 108 4.52 15.66 -12.09
N PHE A 109 3.30 15.87 -12.59
CA PHE A 109 2.10 15.39 -11.90
C PHE A 109 2.13 13.86 -11.83
N LYS A 110 2.07 13.33 -10.61
CA LYS A 110 2.06 11.89 -10.30
C LYS A 110 1.45 11.68 -8.91
N PRO A 111 1.17 10.44 -8.47
CA PRO A 111 0.77 10.20 -7.08
C PRO A 111 1.75 10.86 -6.10
N GLY A 112 1.25 11.58 -5.10
CA GLY A 112 2.06 12.36 -4.14
C GLY A 112 2.51 13.75 -4.63
N CYS A 113 2.21 14.11 -5.89
CA CYS A 113 2.42 15.43 -6.43
C CYS A 113 1.22 15.83 -7.30
N THR A 114 0.13 16.22 -6.65
CA THR A 114 -1.09 16.72 -7.28
C THR A 114 -1.50 18.08 -6.71
N ASN A 115 -2.37 18.79 -7.42
CA ASN A 115 -2.88 20.07 -6.95
C ASN A 115 -4.13 19.90 -6.10
N ASN A 116 -4.37 20.85 -5.20
CA ASN A 116 -5.58 20.92 -4.39
C ASN A 116 -5.84 19.65 -3.56
N THR A 117 -4.77 18.97 -3.15
CA THR A 117 -4.86 17.64 -2.52
C THR A 117 -4.87 17.75 -1.01
N CYS A 118 -5.60 16.86 -0.36
CA CYS A 118 -5.67 16.72 1.08
C CYS A 118 -4.33 16.16 1.57
N ASN A 119 -3.51 16.99 2.23
CA ASN A 119 -2.28 16.53 2.84
C ASN A 119 -2.49 16.26 4.33
N VAL A 120 -2.02 15.12 4.81
CA VAL A 120 -2.12 14.73 6.22
C VAL A 120 -0.73 14.63 6.83
N ALA A 121 -0.62 15.02 8.11
CA ALA A 121 0.59 14.81 8.88
C ALA A 121 0.84 13.31 9.08
N LEU A 122 2.08 12.90 8.84
CA LEU A 122 2.57 11.55 9.05
C LEU A 122 3.61 11.58 10.17
N ASP A 123 3.73 10.44 10.84
CA ASP A 123 4.72 10.24 11.88
C ASP A 123 5.57 9.02 11.56
N ASN A 124 6.87 9.17 11.81
CA ASN A 124 7.81 8.07 11.90
C ASN A 124 8.56 8.30 13.23
N PRO A 125 8.35 7.47 14.25
CA PRO A 125 8.90 7.70 15.59
C PRO A 125 10.44 7.63 15.64
N PHE A 126 11.07 7.17 14.56
CA PHE A 126 12.53 7.15 14.41
C PHE A 126 13.08 8.37 13.65
N ALA A 127 12.21 9.20 13.07
CA ALA A 127 12.56 10.47 12.48
C ALA A 127 12.48 11.57 13.53
N ASP A 128 13.42 12.52 13.49
CA ASP A 128 13.47 13.70 14.36
C ASP A 128 12.78 14.93 13.74
N PHE A 129 11.94 14.72 12.72
CA PHE A 129 11.21 15.75 12.00
C PHE A 129 9.80 15.28 11.63
N GLY A 130 8.85 16.21 11.57
CA GLY A 130 7.52 15.96 11.02
C GLY A 130 7.52 16.03 9.49
N PHE A 131 6.69 15.21 8.86
CA PHE A 131 6.47 15.23 7.42
C PHE A 131 5.01 14.93 7.11
N GLY A 132 4.61 15.10 5.85
CA GLY A 132 3.25 14.84 5.41
C GLY A 132 3.20 13.98 4.16
N GLY A 133 1.98 13.72 3.72
CA GLY A 133 1.73 13.04 2.46
C GLY A 133 0.32 13.28 1.97
N ASP A 134 0.15 13.07 0.67
CA ASP A 134 -1.11 13.28 -0.01
C ASP A 134 -2.04 12.09 0.22
N LEU A 135 -3.21 12.36 0.77
CA LEU A 135 -4.27 11.38 0.92
C LEU A 135 -4.86 11.06 -0.45
N GLY A 136 -4.94 9.78 -0.77
CA GLY A 136 -5.42 9.30 -2.05
C GLY A 136 -6.16 7.98 -1.92
N HIS A 137 -6.89 7.67 -2.98
CA HIS A 137 -7.60 6.44 -3.21
C HIS A 137 -6.83 5.57 -4.19
N ASP A 138 -6.69 4.28 -3.89
CA ASP A 138 -6.24 3.30 -4.88
C ASP A 138 -6.76 1.90 -4.55
N PHE A 139 -6.54 0.92 -5.43
CA PHE A 139 -6.80 -0.49 -5.09
C PHE A 139 -5.73 -1.00 -4.12
N LEU A 140 -6.15 -1.70 -3.06
CA LEU A 140 -5.24 -2.45 -2.19
C LEU A 140 -5.43 -3.96 -2.39
N PHE A 141 -4.33 -4.70 -2.34
CA PHE A 141 -4.29 -6.15 -2.48
C PHE A 141 -3.63 -6.78 -1.26
N THR A 142 -4.33 -7.71 -0.63
CA THR A 142 -3.75 -8.68 0.30
C THR A 142 -3.60 -10.04 -0.41
N PRO A 143 -3.02 -11.07 0.22
CA PRO A 143 -3.00 -12.41 -0.35
C PRO A 143 -4.39 -12.99 -0.66
N GLN A 144 -5.43 -12.55 0.06
CA GLN A 144 -6.77 -13.13 -0.06
C GLN A 144 -7.77 -12.22 -0.76
N ILE A 145 -7.66 -10.90 -0.58
CA ILE A 145 -8.67 -9.95 -1.04
C ILE A 145 -8.09 -8.76 -1.80
N LYS A 146 -8.89 -8.24 -2.72
CA LYS A 146 -8.72 -6.95 -3.38
C LYS A 146 -9.73 -5.99 -2.78
N LEU A 147 -9.25 -4.96 -2.09
CA LEU A 147 -10.08 -3.85 -1.64
C LEU A 147 -10.37 -2.90 -2.81
N PRO A 148 -11.52 -2.23 -2.80
CA PRO A 148 -11.94 -1.34 -3.89
C PRO A 148 -10.97 -0.17 -4.08
N GLN A 149 -11.07 0.51 -5.23
CA GLN A 149 -10.25 1.68 -5.55
C GLN A 149 -10.44 2.81 -4.53
N THR A 150 -11.53 2.80 -3.78
CA THR A 150 -11.83 3.76 -2.72
C THR A 150 -11.06 3.51 -1.42
N PHE A 151 -10.06 2.62 -1.41
CA PHE A 151 -9.20 2.44 -0.25
C PHE A 151 -8.28 3.65 -0.08
N PHE A 152 -8.35 4.30 1.08
CA PHE A 152 -7.50 5.40 1.47
C PHE A 152 -6.07 4.94 1.78
N SER A 153 -5.10 5.66 1.24
CA SER A 153 -3.70 5.55 1.62
C SER A 153 -3.03 6.91 1.50
N VAL A 154 -1.87 7.06 2.13
CA VAL A 154 -1.12 8.32 2.09
C VAL A 154 0.18 8.12 1.32
N CYS A 155 0.33 8.92 0.26
CA CYS A 155 1.48 8.92 -0.64
C CYS A 155 2.41 10.08 -0.25
N SER A 156 3.58 9.77 0.33
CA SER A 156 4.59 10.79 0.64
C SER A 156 5.63 10.86 -0.48
N GLU A 157 5.69 11.99 -1.18
CA GLU A 157 6.60 12.23 -2.30
C GLU A 157 7.97 12.70 -1.80
N SER A 158 8.78 11.77 -1.31
CA SER A 158 10.09 12.10 -0.72
C SER A 158 11.08 12.75 -1.69
N SER A 159 10.91 12.57 -3.01
CA SER A 159 11.83 13.15 -4.01
C SER A 159 11.75 14.68 -4.08
N ARG A 160 10.67 15.28 -3.57
CA ARG A 160 10.54 16.74 -3.39
C ARG A 160 11.38 17.26 -2.22
N PHE A 161 11.73 16.39 -1.28
CA PHE A 161 12.45 16.73 -0.06
C PHE A 161 13.60 15.72 0.19
N PRO A 162 14.60 15.61 -0.71
CA PRO A 162 15.64 14.60 -0.64
C PRO A 162 16.51 14.66 0.64
N GLN A 163 16.51 15.80 1.32
CA GLN A 163 17.18 16.01 2.61
C GLN A 163 16.44 15.41 3.81
N LEU A 164 15.18 14.99 3.65
CA LEU A 164 14.34 14.42 4.70
C LEU A 164 14.22 12.90 4.51
N PRO A 165 15.00 12.08 5.24
CA PRO A 165 14.94 10.62 5.11
C PRO A 165 13.70 10.05 5.81
N ILE A 166 12.51 10.19 5.21
CA ILE A 166 11.23 9.80 5.84
C ILE A 166 11.14 8.31 6.26
N LEU A 167 11.98 7.45 5.68
CA LEU A 167 12.07 6.01 5.98
C LEU A 167 13.16 5.67 7.01
N VAL A 168 13.80 6.66 7.62
CA VAL A 168 14.87 6.46 8.62
C VAL A 168 14.40 5.53 9.74
N GLY A 169 15.27 4.62 10.16
CA GLY A 169 15.01 3.68 11.26
C GLY A 169 14.04 2.53 10.95
N LEU A 170 13.28 2.56 9.85
CA LEU A 170 12.41 1.45 9.45
C LEU A 170 13.21 0.25 8.90
N PRO A 171 12.64 -0.97 8.88
CA PRO A 171 13.29 -2.14 8.29
C PRO A 171 13.77 -1.88 6.88
N LYS A 172 14.95 -2.41 6.55
CA LYS A 172 15.57 -2.18 5.25
C LYS A 172 14.65 -2.71 4.13
N GLY A 173 14.40 -1.86 3.14
CA GLY A 173 13.57 -2.20 1.98
C GLY A 173 12.06 -2.04 2.20
N THR A 174 11.62 -1.68 3.41
CA THR A 174 10.25 -1.16 3.57
C THR A 174 10.10 0.18 2.86
N LYS A 175 8.85 0.49 2.51
CA LYS A 175 8.47 1.72 1.81
C LYS A 175 7.64 2.66 2.67
N GLY A 176 7.41 2.34 3.93
CA GLY A 176 6.59 3.13 4.84
C GLY A 176 5.98 2.24 5.90
N SER A 177 4.77 2.58 6.33
CA SER A 177 4.14 1.96 7.48
C SER A 177 2.67 1.60 7.24
N LEU A 178 2.23 0.52 7.88
CA LEU A 178 0.86 0.08 7.99
C LEU A 178 0.36 0.41 9.41
N GLY A 179 -0.38 1.51 9.51
CA GLY A 179 -1.00 1.94 10.76
C GLY A 179 -2.18 1.05 11.20
N LEU A 180 -2.21 0.71 12.48
CA LEU A 180 -3.25 -0.10 13.14
C LEU A 180 -3.90 0.63 14.33
N ALA A 181 -3.77 1.96 14.42
CA ALA A 181 -4.32 2.74 15.52
C ALA A 181 -5.81 2.49 15.78
N ARG A 182 -6.19 2.58 17.05
CA ARG A 182 -7.59 2.57 17.46
C ARG A 182 -8.28 3.84 16.96
N GLN A 183 -9.55 3.70 16.54
CA GLN A 183 -10.45 4.82 16.18
C GLN A 183 -10.03 5.66 14.96
N SER A 184 -9.02 5.28 14.18
CA SER A 184 -8.78 5.90 12.87
C SER A 184 -9.58 5.18 11.77
N PRO A 185 -10.38 5.90 10.95
CA PRO A 185 -11.09 5.32 9.81
C PRO A 185 -10.15 4.95 8.65
N PHE A 186 -8.90 5.41 8.66
CA PHE A 186 -7.90 5.21 7.60
C PHE A 186 -7.01 3.98 7.82
N THR A 187 -7.15 3.29 8.94
CA THR A 187 -6.40 2.06 9.23
C THR A 187 -6.96 0.87 8.44
N LEU A 188 -6.11 -0.13 8.19
CA LEU A 188 -6.48 -1.27 7.35
C LEU A 188 -7.73 -2.00 7.84
N GLN A 189 -7.82 -2.28 9.13
CA GLN A 189 -8.96 -2.97 9.74
C GLN A 189 -10.27 -2.16 9.62
N SER A 190 -10.20 -0.83 9.75
CA SER A 190 -11.36 0.05 9.62
C SER A 190 -11.85 0.07 8.17
N GLN A 191 -10.93 0.15 7.22
CA GLN A 191 -11.27 0.18 5.80
C GLN A 191 -11.74 -1.17 5.25
N ILE A 192 -11.22 -2.29 5.77
CA ILE A 192 -11.79 -3.63 5.49
C ILE A 192 -13.22 -3.69 6.03
N SER A 193 -13.44 -3.27 7.27
CA SER A 193 -14.76 -3.26 7.90
C SER A 193 -15.77 -2.40 7.14
N SER A 194 -15.35 -1.25 6.59
CA SER A 194 -16.23 -0.41 5.77
C SER A 194 -16.47 -0.94 4.36
N SER A 195 -15.53 -1.74 3.81
CA SER A 195 -15.66 -2.32 2.46
C SER A 195 -16.57 -3.55 2.41
N PHE A 196 -16.77 -4.24 3.54
CA PHE A 196 -17.53 -5.48 3.61
C PHE A 196 -18.63 -5.43 4.67
N ASN A 197 -19.84 -5.85 4.29
CA ASN A 197 -20.96 -5.93 5.21
C ASN A 197 -20.67 -6.92 6.36
N ASN A 198 -21.07 -6.55 7.58
CA ASN A 198 -20.99 -7.38 8.79
C ASN A 198 -19.57 -7.80 9.21
N VAL A 199 -18.52 -7.09 8.78
CA VAL A 199 -17.14 -7.31 9.25
C VAL A 199 -16.81 -6.26 10.32
N PRO A 200 -16.54 -6.63 11.58
CA PRO A 200 -16.15 -5.66 12.60
C PRO A 200 -14.71 -5.17 12.40
N PRO A 201 -14.38 -3.91 12.76
CA PRO A 201 -13.04 -3.31 12.61
C PRO A 201 -12.10 -3.80 13.72
N LYS A 202 -11.81 -5.10 13.73
CA LYS A 202 -10.96 -5.77 14.72
C LYS A 202 -9.88 -6.57 14.03
N PHE A 203 -8.76 -6.75 14.73
CA PHE A 203 -7.66 -7.59 14.29
C PHE A 203 -7.06 -8.34 15.47
N THR A 204 -6.20 -9.30 15.17
CA THR A 204 -5.37 -10.00 16.15
C THR A 204 -3.95 -10.02 15.60
N LEU A 205 -2.97 -9.81 16.47
CA LEU A 205 -1.56 -9.94 16.12
C LEU A 205 -1.04 -11.27 16.66
N CYS A 206 -0.42 -12.04 15.79
CA CYS A 206 0.36 -13.21 16.14
C CYS A 206 1.79 -12.92 15.66
N LEU A 207 2.63 -12.40 16.54
CA LEU A 207 4.01 -12.07 16.22
C LEU A 207 4.87 -13.35 16.26
N PRO A 208 5.79 -13.54 15.31
CA PRO A 208 6.63 -14.73 15.21
C PRO A 208 7.65 -14.86 16.34
#